data_AF-A0AA40IVI8-F1
#
_entry.id   AF-A0AA40IVI8-F1
#
_cell.length_a   1.000
_cell.length_b   1.000
_cell.length_c   1.000
_cell.angle_alpha   90.00
_cell.angle_beta   90.00
_cell.angle_gamma   90.00
#
_symmetry.space_group_name_H-M   'P 1'
#
loop_
_entity.id
_entity.type
_entity.pdbx_description
1 polymer ?
#
loop_
_entity_poly.entity_id
_entity_poly.type
_entity_poly.pdbx_seq_one_letter_code
_entity_poly.pdbx_strand_id
1 'polypeptide(L)'
;MTREELIIKTENHIKSIPYFKNQISNIDKKIEDHQMEIDNIQDKIKLLEKERRSFEVQIQKLKNSMNVITEEEQKIICYKYFDNICNAKIGSLLGYSPSFCNKRKVENILCHIGKCLFCTDIFLYGLEN
;
A
#
# COMPACT_ATOMS: atom_id res chain seq x y z
N MET A 1 31.11 -59.63 13.30
CA MET A 1 31.44 -58.51 14.19
C MET A 1 31.86 -59.08 15.53
N THR A 2 33.07 -58.80 15.97
CA THR A 2 33.60 -59.30 17.25
C THR A 2 33.16 -58.38 18.40
N ARG A 3 33.31 -58.86 19.64
CA ARG A 3 33.04 -58.07 20.86
C ARG A 3 33.87 -56.77 20.88
N GLU A 4 35.11 -56.85 20.41
CA GLU A 4 36.06 -55.74 20.42
C GLU A 4 35.71 -54.67 19.38
N GLU A 5 35.29 -55.09 18.18
CA GLU A 5 34.76 -54.18 17.15
C GLU A 5 33.51 -53.44 17.63
N LEU A 6 32.64 -54.11 18.38
CA LEU A 6 31.45 -53.48 18.96
C LEU A 6 31.82 -52.42 19.99
N ILE A 7 32.74 -52.72 20.90
CA ILE A 7 33.23 -51.76 21.92
C ILE A 7 33.81 -50.52 21.26
N ILE A 8 34.68 -50.68 20.25
CA ILE A 8 35.31 -49.57 19.54
C ILE A 8 34.26 -48.69 18.84
N LYS A 9 33.28 -49.30 18.15
CA LYS A 9 32.18 -48.55 17.52
C LYS A 9 31.37 -47.76 18.55
N THR A 10 31.05 -48.37 19.69
CA THR A 10 30.30 -47.72 20.76
C THR A 10 31.09 -46.55 21.36
N GLU A 11 32.39 -46.72 21.65
CA GLU A 11 33.23 -45.63 22.14
C GLU A 11 33.30 -44.46 21.18
N ASN A 12 33.49 -44.74 19.88
CA ASN A 12 33.55 -43.70 18.86
C ASN A 12 32.21 -42.96 18.74
N HIS A 13 31.09 -43.68 18.88
CA HIS A 13 29.77 -43.05 18.91
C HIS A 13 29.58 -42.15 20.13
N ILE A 14 30.00 -42.59 21.33
CA ILE A 14 29.90 -41.76 22.54
C ILE A 14 30.79 -40.52 22.41
N LYS A 15 32.01 -40.67 21.87
CA LYS A 15 32.97 -39.57 21.66
C LYS A 15 32.47 -38.53 20.65
N SER A 16 31.53 -38.86 19.76
CA SER A 16 30.95 -37.91 18.81
C SER A 16 29.76 -37.11 19.37
N ILE A 17 29.19 -37.49 20.51
CA ILE A 17 28.07 -36.77 21.14
C ILE A 17 28.37 -35.28 21.39
N PRO A 18 29.54 -34.87 21.92
CA PRO A 18 29.85 -33.45 22.11
C PRO A 18 29.84 -32.65 20.80
N TYR A 19 30.32 -33.24 19.71
CA TYR A 19 30.25 -32.62 18.39
C TYR A 19 28.80 -32.39 17.98
N PHE A 20 27.93 -33.39 18.10
CA PHE A 20 26.51 -33.23 17.77
C PHE A 20 25.80 -32.19 18.65
N LYS A 21 26.11 -32.15 19.96
CA LYS A 21 25.58 -31.10 20.85
C LYS A 21 25.97 -29.69 20.38
N ASN A 22 27.21 -29.50 19.98
CA ASN A 22 27.66 -28.23 19.42
C ASN A 22 26.96 -27.90 18.10
N GLN A 23 26.74 -28.89 17.22
CA GLN A 23 25.99 -28.67 15.98
C GLN A 23 24.54 -28.28 16.25
N ILE A 24 23.87 -28.95 17.20
CA ILE A 24 22.51 -28.60 17.63
C ILE A 24 22.47 -27.16 18.14
N SER A 25 23.37 -26.79 19.06
CA SER A 25 23.42 -25.42 19.58
C SER A 25 23.65 -24.36 18.50
N ASN A 26 24.46 -24.66 17.49
CA ASN A 26 24.67 -23.76 16.36
C ASN A 26 23.43 -23.64 15.46
N ILE A 27 22.68 -24.73 15.29
CA ILE A 27 21.41 -24.73 14.55
C ILE A 27 20.37 -23.91 15.30
N ASP A 28 20.25 -24.10 16.62
CA ASP A 28 19.30 -23.37 17.46
C ASP A 28 19.51 -21.85 17.37
N LYS A 29 20.77 -21.39 17.44
CA LYS A 29 21.11 -19.97 17.25
C LYS A 29 20.69 -19.44 15.89
N LYS A 30 20.93 -20.20 14.82
CA LYS A 30 20.49 -19.81 13.48
C LYS A 30 18.97 -19.72 13.40
N ILE A 31 18.23 -20.64 14.03
CA ILE A 31 16.77 -20.59 14.07
C ILE A 31 16.31 -19.30 14.77
N GLU A 32 16.90 -18.95 15.91
CA GLU A 32 16.61 -17.71 16.64
C GLU A 32 16.87 -16.46 15.77
N ASP A 33 18.01 -16.41 15.08
CA ASP A 33 18.34 -15.30 14.19
C ASP A 33 17.30 -15.13 13.06
N HIS A 34 16.91 -16.23 12.40
CA HIS A 34 15.90 -16.18 11.35
C HIS A 34 14.52 -15.82 11.90
N GLN A 35 14.19 -16.22 13.13
CA GLN A 35 12.93 -15.83 13.75
C GLN A 35 12.86 -14.31 13.98
N MET A 36 13.95 -13.69 14.44
CA MET A 36 14.02 -12.23 14.57
C MET A 36 13.85 -11.51 13.22
N GLU A 37 14.43 -12.05 12.14
CA GLU A 37 14.23 -11.52 10.79
C GLU A 37 12.77 -11.62 10.33
N ILE A 38 12.12 -12.76 10.58
CA ILE A 38 10.70 -12.98 10.28
C ILE A 38 9.85 -11.94 11.02
N ASP A 39 10.08 -11.72 12.31
CA ASP A 39 9.31 -10.78 13.12
C ASP A 39 9.46 -9.33 12.59
N ASN A 40 10.68 -8.93 12.22
CA ASN A 40 10.93 -7.63 11.59
C ASN A 40 10.21 -7.47 10.24
N ILE A 41 10.20 -8.51 9.41
CA ILE A 41 9.46 -8.49 8.14
C ILE A 41 7.95 -8.37 8.39
N GLN A 42 7.41 -9.08 9.37
CA GLN A 42 6.00 -8.99 9.73
C GLN A 42 5.60 -7.57 10.16
N ASP A 43 6.46 -6.87 10.92
CA ASP A 43 6.20 -5.50 11.33
C ASP A 43 6.23 -4.52 10.14
N LYS A 44 7.16 -4.72 9.19
CA LYS A 44 7.15 -3.95 7.93
C LYS A 44 5.88 -4.18 7.12
N ILE A 45 5.39 -5.42 7.04
CA ILE A 45 4.12 -5.74 6.36
C ILE A 45 2.96 -4.98 7.03
N LYS A 46 2.87 -4.98 8.36
CA LYS A 46 1.83 -4.23 9.08
C LYS A 46 1.85 -2.73 8.76
N LEU A 47 3.04 -2.13 8.61
CA LEU A 47 3.17 -0.72 8.24
C LEU A 47 2.68 -0.47 6.81
N LEU A 48 3.09 -1.30 5.85
CA LEU A 48 2.63 -1.21 4.46
C LEU A 48 1.12 -1.41 4.33
N GLU A 49 0.52 -2.31 5.12
CA GLU A 49 -0.93 -2.49 5.14
C GLU A 49 -1.68 -1.26 5.66
N LYS A 50 -1.12 -0.55 6.65
CA LYS A 50 -1.71 0.70 7.15
C LYS A 50 -1.64 1.79 6.08
N GLU A 51 -0.51 1.90 5.39
CA GLU A 51 -0.33 2.84 4.29
C GLU A 51 -1.31 2.54 3.14
N ARG A 52 -1.43 1.27 2.73
CA ARG A 52 -2.41 0.84 1.72
C ARG A 52 -3.84 1.23 2.11
N ARG A 53 -4.24 0.96 3.36
CA ARG A 53 -5.57 1.35 3.87
C ARG A 53 -5.78 2.86 3.84
N SER A 54 -4.75 3.66 4.12
CA SER A 54 -4.83 5.13 4.00
C SER A 54 -5.13 5.56 2.57
N PHE A 55 -4.45 4.98 1.58
CA PHE A 55 -4.72 5.27 0.17
C PHE A 55 -6.12 4.80 -0.27
N GLU A 56 -6.56 3.61 0.15
CA GLU A 56 -7.92 3.11 -0.10
C GLU A 56 -8.99 4.08 0.44
N VAL A 57 -8.79 4.60 1.65
CA VAL A 57 -9.68 5.60 2.25
C VAL A 57 -9.70 6.90 1.42
N GLN A 58 -8.55 7.38 0.97
CA GLN A 58 -8.48 8.59 0.12
C GLN A 58 -9.19 8.40 -1.22
N ILE A 59 -9.00 7.24 -1.87
CA ILE A 59 -9.71 6.88 -3.11
C ILE A 59 -11.21 6.83 -2.87
N GLN A 60 -11.67 6.21 -1.79
CA GLN A 60 -13.09 6.11 -1.48
C GLN A 60 -13.71 7.49 -1.20
N LYS A 61 -13.00 8.38 -0.50
CA LYS A 61 -13.41 9.77 -0.30
C LYS A 61 -13.59 10.50 -1.63
N LEU A 62 -12.63 10.38 -2.54
CA LEU A 62 -12.72 10.97 -3.88
C LEU A 62 -13.90 10.39 -4.66
N LYS A 63 -14.06 9.06 -4.68
CA LYS A 63 -15.18 8.39 -5.36
C LYS A 63 -16.53 8.89 -4.85
N ASN A 64 -16.71 9.00 -3.54
CA ASN A 64 -17.93 9.52 -2.95
C ASN A 64 -18.17 10.99 -3.35
N SER A 65 -17.12 11.79 -3.41
CA SER A 65 -17.19 13.19 -3.80
C SER A 65 -17.46 13.37 -5.30
N MET A 66 -17.03 12.43 -6.14
CA MET A 66 -17.36 12.42 -7.57
C MET A 66 -18.85 12.12 -7.81
N ASN A 67 -19.54 11.44 -6.89
CA ASN A 67 -20.97 11.15 -7.03
C ASN A 67 -21.86 12.40 -6.90
N VAL A 68 -21.33 13.54 -6.41
CA VAL A 68 -22.10 14.79 -6.29
C VAL A 68 -22.11 15.62 -7.59
N ILE A 69 -21.32 15.22 -8.58
CA ILE A 69 -21.24 15.86 -9.90
C ILE A 69 -21.78 14.93 -10.99
N THR A 70 -22.18 15.50 -12.11
CA THR A 70 -22.77 14.75 -13.24
C THR A 70 -21.73 13.86 -13.94
N GLU A 71 -22.18 12.81 -14.64
CA GLU A 71 -21.27 11.94 -15.41
C GLU A 71 -20.41 12.71 -16.43
N GLU A 72 -20.95 13.78 -17.03
CA GLU A 72 -20.19 14.66 -17.92
C GLU A 72 -19.05 15.35 -17.16
N GLU A 73 -19.34 15.92 -16.00
CA GLU A 73 -18.34 16.58 -15.16
C GLU A 73 -17.31 15.59 -14.64
N GLN A 74 -17.71 14.36 -14.32
CA GLN A 74 -16.79 13.28 -13.94
C GLN A 74 -15.82 12.98 -15.09
N LYS A 75 -16.32 12.85 -16.33
CA LYS A 75 -15.47 12.66 -17.52
C LYS A 75 -14.49 13.82 -17.72
N ILE A 76 -14.93 15.06 -17.51
CA ILE A 76 -14.06 16.24 -17.58
C ILE A 76 -12.91 16.13 -16.57
N ILE A 77 -13.19 15.74 -15.32
CA ILE A 77 -12.18 15.60 -14.28
C ILE A 77 -11.21 14.45 -14.58
N CYS A 78 -11.72 13.28 -14.98
CA CYS A 78 -10.88 12.15 -15.37
C CYS A 78 -9.93 12.53 -16.51
N TYR A 79 -10.44 13.11 -17.60
CA TYR A 79 -9.58 13.53 -18.71
C TYR A 79 -8.57 14.60 -18.30
N LYS A 80 -8.97 15.55 -17.45
CA LYS A 80 -8.10 16.66 -17.05
C LYS A 80 -6.97 16.22 -16.13
N TYR A 81 -7.26 15.40 -15.12
CA TYR A 81 -6.34 15.11 -14.02
C TYR A 81 -5.79 13.70 -14.01
N PHE A 82 -6.46 12.72 -14.62
CA PHE A 82 -5.96 11.35 -14.70
C PHE A 82 -5.21 11.15 -16.02
N ASP A 83 -5.78 11.66 -17.12
CA ASP A 83 -5.18 11.55 -18.46
C ASP A 83 -4.34 12.78 -18.86
N ASN A 84 -4.28 13.82 -18.02
CA ASN A 84 -3.53 15.06 -18.23
C ASN A 84 -3.86 15.79 -19.56
N ILE A 85 -5.12 15.76 -19.98
CA ILE A 85 -5.58 16.37 -21.23
C ILE A 85 -5.86 17.86 -21.02
N CYS A 86 -5.51 18.69 -22.01
CA CYS A 86 -5.81 20.11 -21.97
C CYS A 86 -7.31 20.39 -22.20
N ASN A 87 -7.82 21.43 -21.55
CA ASN A 87 -9.21 21.88 -21.59
C ASN A 87 -9.82 21.95 -23.00
N ALA A 88 -9.09 22.56 -23.94
CA ALA A 88 -9.54 22.71 -25.32
C ALA A 88 -9.80 21.35 -26.00
N LYS A 89 -8.96 20.35 -25.73
CA LYS A 89 -9.07 19.01 -26.32
C LYS A 89 -10.17 18.18 -25.65
N ILE A 90 -10.44 18.39 -24.36
CA ILE A 90 -11.54 17.74 -23.64
C ILE A 90 -12.88 18.07 -24.29
N GLY A 91 -13.11 19.35 -24.64
CA GLY A 91 -14.33 19.77 -25.34
C GLY A 91 -14.57 18.94 -26.61
N SER A 92 -13.54 18.84 -27.47
CA SER A 92 -13.61 18.05 -28.71
C SER A 92 -13.82 16.56 -28.47
N LEU A 93 -13.18 15.97 -27.46
CA LEU A 93 -13.34 14.55 -27.11
C LEU A 93 -14.75 14.20 -26.65
N LEU A 94 -15.43 15.15 -26.03
CA LEU A 94 -16.82 15.01 -25.60
C LEU A 94 -17.84 15.39 -26.68
N GLY A 95 -17.39 15.75 -27.89
CA GLY A 95 -18.26 16.16 -29.00
C GLY A 95 -18.72 17.62 -28.93
N TYR A 96 -18.11 18.43 -28.07
CA TYR A 96 -18.42 19.85 -27.90
C TYR A 96 -17.34 20.77 -28.52
N SER A 97 -17.61 22.08 -28.52
CA SER A 97 -16.62 23.07 -28.93
C SER A 97 -15.41 23.07 -27.97
N PRO A 98 -14.21 23.46 -28.44
CA PRO A 98 -13.04 23.60 -27.56
C PRO A 98 -13.24 24.58 -26.39
N SER A 99 -14.15 25.55 -26.54
CA SER A 99 -14.50 26.54 -25.51
C SER A 99 -15.45 26.00 -24.43
N PHE A 100 -16.05 24.82 -24.65
CA PHE A 100 -16.99 24.20 -23.72
C PHE A 100 -16.36 23.92 -22.36
N CYS A 101 -15.17 23.31 -22.36
CA CYS A 101 -14.43 22.98 -21.14
C CYS A 101 -13.50 24.13 -20.74
N ASN A 102 -14.05 25.31 -20.47
CA ASN A 102 -13.25 26.46 -20.03
C ASN A 102 -12.79 26.33 -18.56
N LYS A 103 -11.83 27.18 -18.16
CA LYS A 103 -11.26 27.20 -16.81
C LYS A 103 -12.32 27.32 -15.72
N ARG A 104 -13.29 28.22 -15.88
CA ARG A 104 -14.36 28.46 -14.90
C ARG A 104 -15.25 27.23 -14.68
N LYS A 105 -15.57 26.48 -15.75
CA LYS A 105 -16.33 25.23 -15.63
C LYS A 105 -15.55 24.20 -14.79
N VAL A 106 -14.25 24.03 -15.07
CA VAL A 106 -13.40 23.12 -14.28
C VAL A 106 -13.32 23.55 -12.81
N GLU A 107 -13.13 24.85 -12.54
CA GLU A 107 -13.09 25.39 -11.17
C GLU A 107 -14.40 25.16 -10.41
N ASN A 108 -15.56 25.31 -11.06
CA ASN A 108 -16.86 25.03 -10.44
C ASN A 108 -17.00 23.55 -10.08
N ILE A 109 -16.60 22.64 -10.97
CA ILE A 109 -16.63 21.20 -10.71
C ILE A 109 -15.72 20.85 -9.52
N LEU A 110 -14.50 21.40 -9.49
CA LEU A 110 -13.58 21.23 -8.36
C LEU A 110 -14.14 21.78 -7.06
N CYS A 111 -14.85 22.90 -7.10
CA CYS A 111 -15.52 23.47 -5.93
C CYS A 111 -16.60 22.53 -5.39
N HIS A 112 -17.40 21.90 -6.25
CA HIS A 112 -18.40 20.91 -5.83
C HIS A 112 -17.76 19.68 -5.19
N ILE A 113 -16.71 19.12 -5.83
CA ILE A 113 -15.94 18.00 -5.26
C ILE A 113 -15.31 18.40 -3.92
N GLY A 114 -14.67 19.57 -3.86
CA GLY A 114 -13.97 20.07 -2.67
C GLY A 114 -14.89 20.28 -1.48
N LYS A 115 -16.10 20.81 -1.69
CA LYS A 115 -17.11 20.94 -0.63
C LYS A 115 -17.49 19.58 -0.02
N CYS A 116 -17.47 18.51 -0.80
CA CYS A 116 -17.75 17.17 -0.30
C CYS A 116 -16.51 16.56 0.40
N LEU A 117 -15.33 16.64 -0.23
CA LEU A 117 -14.08 16.10 0.30
C LEU A 117 -13.66 16.72 1.64
N PHE A 118 -13.82 18.03 1.75
CA PHE A 118 -13.36 18.83 2.88
C PHE A 118 -14.52 19.36 3.72
N CYS A 119 -15.71 18.73 3.65
CA CYS A 119 -16.91 19.20 4.35
C CYS A 119 -16.67 19.38 5.87
N THR A 120 -16.00 18.40 6.49
CA THR A 120 -15.61 18.47 7.91
C THR A 120 -14.60 19.57 8.19
N ASP A 121 -13.60 19.77 7.32
CA ASP A 121 -12.58 20.80 7.52
C ASP A 121 -13.19 22.20 7.35
N ILE A 122 -14.08 22.38 6.36
CA ILE A 122 -14.85 23.61 6.15
C ILE A 122 -15.76 23.90 7.36
N PHE A 123 -16.37 22.87 7.95
CA PHE A 123 -17.21 23.05 9.14
C PHE A 123 -16.40 23.46 10.38
N LEU A 124 -15.20 22.90 10.53
CA LEU A 124 -14.34 23.14 11.70
C LEU A 124 -13.55 24.45 11.59
N TYR A 125 -13.05 24.80 10.41
CA TYR A 125 -12.12 25.92 10.19
C TYR A 125 -12.70 27.05 9.34
N GLY A 126 -13.90 26.86 8.77
CA GLY A 126 -14.46 27.79 7.80
C GLY A 126 -13.80 27.69 6.42
N LEU A 127 -14.35 28.44 5.47
CA LEU A 127 -13.62 28.80 4.24
C LEU A 127 -13.00 30.17 4.55
N GLU A 128 -11.69 30.22 4.84
CA GLU A 128 -10.99 31.50 4.84
C GLU A 128 -11.13 32.10 3.42
N ASN A 129 -11.80 33.26 3.33
CA ASN A 129 -12.06 33.99 2.09
C ASN A 129 -10.84 34.80 1.66
#